data_AF-A0A9Q0GHZ0-F1
#
_entry.id   AF-A0A9Q0GHZ0-F1
#
_cell.length_a   1.000
_cell.length_b   1.000
_cell.length_c   1.000
_cell.angle_alpha   90.00
_cell.angle_beta   90.00
_cell.angle_gamma   90.00
#
_symmetry.space_group_name_H-M   'P 1'
#
loop_
_entity.id
_entity.type
_entity.pdbx_description
1 polymer ?
#
loop_
_entity_poly.entity_id
_entity_poly.type
_entity_poly.pdbx_seq_one_letter_code
_entity_poly.pdbx_strand_id
1 'polypeptide(L)'
;MKASSISAIFFLISTLCSLSSTFVSSQADSCSTNLDLTSFQLPFNISPSIHCVSAWSSQDYILRYEQASSELWSFILSAPDSNAYIGIGFSPDGRMVGSSALVGWISGTDGSTAVKQYYLEGQSPGLVHPDQGDLKVASSVVVSRPSRIYLAFQLNSTTQPLTRIIYSVGPTGSLPSSPSYLLTQHAEAVSTTLNYVTGTSSDQTPYSKL
;
A
#
# COMPACT_ATOMS: atom_id res chain seq x y z
N MET A 1 -70.67 -31.09 40.03
CA MET A 1 -70.51 -29.65 40.35
C MET A 1 -69.24 -29.13 39.69
N LYS A 2 -69.36 -27.98 38.99
CA LYS A 2 -68.31 -27.05 38.50
C LYS A 2 -67.40 -27.59 37.38
N ALA A 3 -67.56 -27.17 36.11
CA ALA A 3 -67.18 -25.86 35.52
C ALA A 3 -65.66 -25.63 35.62
N SER A 4 -64.89 -25.20 34.62
CA SER A 4 -65.17 -24.37 33.44
C SER A 4 -63.97 -24.43 32.47
N SER A 5 -64.25 -23.99 31.24
CA SER A 5 -63.38 -23.63 30.10
C SER A 5 -62.20 -22.70 30.41
N ILE A 6 -61.24 -22.58 29.46
CA ILE A 6 -60.37 -21.43 29.05
C ILE A 6 -59.10 -22.03 28.42
N SER A 7 -58.91 -22.02 27.09
CA SER A 7 -58.51 -20.92 26.18
C SER A 7 -57.05 -21.10 25.75
N ALA A 8 -56.86 -21.31 24.46
CA ALA A 8 -55.57 -21.38 23.80
C ALA A 8 -54.92 -19.98 23.74
N ILE A 9 -53.65 -19.88 24.14
CA ILE A 9 -52.78 -18.75 23.77
C ILE A 9 -51.39 -19.31 23.41
N PHE A 10 -51.07 -19.17 22.13
CA PHE A 10 -49.75 -19.31 21.54
C PHE A 10 -48.76 -18.33 22.16
N PHE A 11 -47.59 -18.80 22.61
CA PHE A 11 -46.39 -17.97 22.71
C PHE A 11 -45.18 -18.77 22.23
N LEU A 12 -44.89 -18.62 20.94
CA LEU A 12 -43.71 -19.13 20.27
C LEU A 12 -42.64 -18.03 20.37
N ILE A 13 -41.76 -18.12 21.37
CA ILE A 13 -40.66 -17.17 21.55
C ILE A 13 -39.57 -17.55 20.56
N SER A 14 -39.62 -16.95 19.36
CA SER A 14 -38.50 -16.98 18.41
C SER A 14 -37.57 -15.80 18.72
N THR A 15 -36.51 -16.06 19.47
CA THR A 15 -35.43 -15.10 19.70
C THR A 15 -34.57 -15.03 18.44
N LEU A 16 -34.95 -14.14 17.52
CA LEU A 16 -34.10 -13.66 16.44
C LEU A 16 -32.95 -12.86 17.08
N CYS A 17 -31.81 -13.51 17.28
CA CYS A 17 -30.57 -12.85 17.60
C CYS A 17 -30.07 -12.19 16.30
N SER A 18 -30.48 -10.94 16.08
CA SER A 18 -29.97 -10.11 15.01
C SER A 18 -28.48 -9.90 15.21
N LEU A 19 -27.65 -10.66 14.49
CA LEU A 19 -26.25 -10.30 14.29
C LEU A 19 -26.22 -9.00 13.50
N SER A 20 -26.21 -7.89 14.22
CA SER A 20 -25.83 -6.59 13.67
C SER A 20 -24.34 -6.66 13.35
N SER A 21 -24.00 -7.20 12.18
CA SER A 21 -22.69 -7.01 11.58
C SER A 21 -22.51 -5.52 11.42
N THR A 22 -21.70 -4.92 12.28
CA THR A 22 -21.18 -3.57 12.05
C THR A 22 -20.33 -3.66 10.79
N PHE A 23 -20.93 -3.32 9.64
CA PHE A 23 -20.15 -3.05 8.45
C PHE A 23 -19.26 -1.86 8.78
N VAL A 24 -17.99 -2.13 9.11
CA VAL A 24 -16.95 -1.11 9.02
C VAL A 24 -16.97 -0.70 7.56
N SER A 25 -17.46 0.52 7.27
CA SER A 25 -17.33 1.09 5.95
C SER A 25 -15.85 1.29 5.70
N SER A 26 -15.20 0.31 5.08
CA SER A 26 -13.91 0.52 4.44
C SER A 26 -14.17 1.56 3.36
N GLN A 27 -13.72 2.80 3.55
CA GLN A 27 -13.62 3.71 2.42
C GLN A 27 -12.67 3.06 1.42
N ALA A 28 -13.23 2.57 0.32
CA ALA A 28 -12.44 2.08 -0.80
C ALA A 28 -11.68 3.29 -1.34
N ASP A 29 -10.35 3.26 -1.20
CA ASP A 29 -9.50 4.29 -1.78
C ASP A 29 -9.56 4.17 -3.30
N SER A 30 -9.59 5.29 -4.01
CA SER A 30 -9.59 5.37 -5.46
C SER A 30 -9.15 6.75 -5.93
N CYS A 31 -8.89 6.90 -7.23
CA CYS A 31 -8.68 8.22 -7.84
C CYS A 31 -9.97 9.01 -8.08
N SER A 32 -11.13 8.40 -7.84
CA SER A 32 -12.43 9.06 -7.89
C SER A 32 -12.94 9.53 -6.52
N THR A 33 -12.28 9.13 -5.43
CA THR A 33 -12.67 9.48 -4.07
C THR A 33 -11.82 10.63 -3.53
N ASN A 34 -12.46 11.58 -2.86
CA ASN A 34 -11.77 12.63 -2.12
C ASN A 34 -11.16 12.05 -0.85
N LEU A 35 -9.89 11.65 -0.93
CA LEU A 35 -9.13 11.19 0.23
C LEU A 35 -8.61 12.40 1.02
N ASP A 36 -9.05 12.54 2.28
CA ASP A 36 -8.53 13.59 3.17
C ASP A 36 -7.12 13.23 3.66
N LEU A 37 -6.13 13.62 2.87
CA LEU A 37 -4.71 13.46 3.17
C LEU A 37 -4.25 14.32 4.37
N THR A 38 -4.99 15.35 4.77
CA THR A 38 -4.60 16.18 5.92
C THR A 38 -4.69 15.39 7.23
N SER A 39 -5.62 14.43 7.30
CA SER A 39 -5.76 13.52 8.43
C SER A 39 -4.59 12.54 8.56
N PHE A 40 -3.69 12.43 7.57
CA PHE A 40 -2.65 11.40 7.53
C PHE A 40 -1.42 11.74 8.39
N GLN A 41 -1.33 12.98 8.89
CA GLN A 41 -0.18 13.46 9.68
C GLN A 41 1.14 13.17 8.95
N LEU A 42 1.15 13.40 7.63
CA LEU A 42 2.34 13.21 6.82
C LEU A 42 3.44 14.19 7.28
N PRO A 43 4.72 13.78 7.22
CA PRO A 43 5.85 14.65 7.56
C PRO A 43 6.11 15.75 6.52
N PHE A 44 5.23 15.89 5.53
CA PHE A 44 5.29 16.88 4.45
C PHE A 44 3.87 17.23 3.96
N ASN A 45 3.74 18.38 3.31
CA ASN A 45 2.49 18.83 2.70
C ASN A 45 2.31 18.21 1.31
N ILE A 46 1.05 18.05 0.91
CA ILE A 46 0.65 17.57 -0.41
C ILE A 46 -0.27 18.59 -1.07
N SER A 47 -0.09 18.84 -2.36
CA SER A 47 -1.00 19.70 -3.13
C SER A 47 -2.38 19.06 -3.27
N PRO A 48 -3.47 19.87 -3.28
CA PRO A 48 -4.79 19.42 -3.69
C PRO A 48 -4.85 18.86 -5.12
N SER A 49 -3.89 19.23 -5.99
CA SER A 49 -3.83 18.82 -7.40
C SER A 49 -2.89 17.64 -7.66
N ILE A 50 -2.59 16.83 -6.65
CA ILE A 50 -1.72 15.65 -6.78
C ILE A 50 -2.26 14.70 -7.86
N HIS A 51 -1.39 14.18 -8.72
CA HIS A 51 -1.80 13.16 -9.68
C HIS A 51 -2.21 11.89 -8.94
N CYS A 52 -3.18 11.15 -9.48
CA CYS A 52 -3.60 9.87 -8.95
C CYS A 52 -3.76 8.86 -10.09
N VAL A 53 -3.18 7.67 -9.92
CA VAL A 53 -3.29 6.56 -10.86
C VAL A 53 -3.64 5.25 -10.16
N SER A 54 -4.48 4.44 -10.78
CA SER A 54 -4.59 3.01 -10.44
C SER A 54 -3.32 2.33 -10.96
N ALA A 55 -2.36 2.15 -10.06
CA ALA A 55 -1.01 1.73 -10.39
C ALA A 55 -0.95 0.22 -10.72
N TRP A 56 -1.70 -0.59 -9.96
CA TRP A 56 -1.79 -2.03 -10.15
C TRP A 56 -3.16 -2.52 -9.71
N SER A 57 -4.07 -2.67 -10.66
CA SER A 57 -5.49 -2.92 -10.38
C SER A 57 -5.76 -4.29 -9.76
N SER A 58 -5.01 -5.33 -10.13
CA SER A 58 -5.24 -6.68 -9.59
C SER A 58 -4.86 -6.84 -8.11
N GLN A 59 -4.03 -5.94 -7.57
CA GLN A 59 -3.70 -5.88 -6.14
C GLN A 59 -4.20 -4.59 -5.48
N ASP A 60 -5.03 -3.82 -6.20
CA ASP A 60 -5.64 -2.57 -5.74
C ASP A 60 -4.62 -1.53 -5.24
N TYR A 61 -3.48 -1.40 -5.95
CA TYR A 61 -2.50 -0.34 -5.66
C TYR A 61 -2.91 0.96 -6.33
N ILE A 62 -2.83 2.05 -5.58
CA ILE A 62 -3.05 3.41 -6.06
C ILE A 62 -1.80 4.22 -5.77
N LEU A 63 -1.26 4.85 -6.80
CA LEU A 63 -0.13 5.76 -6.66
C LEU A 63 -0.63 7.19 -6.83
N ARG A 64 -0.28 8.04 -5.87
CA ARG A 64 -0.41 9.49 -5.98
C ARG A 64 0.97 10.10 -5.99
N TYR A 65 1.17 11.11 -6.83
CA TYR A 65 2.47 11.78 -6.90
C TYR A 65 2.36 13.21 -7.41
N GLU A 66 3.38 14.00 -7.09
CA GLU A 66 3.56 15.35 -7.62
C GLU A 66 5.04 15.75 -7.59
N GLN A 67 5.40 16.70 -8.44
CA GLN A 67 6.62 17.47 -8.29
C GLN A 67 6.34 18.63 -7.33
N ALA A 68 6.63 18.44 -6.04
CA ALA A 68 6.36 19.42 -4.98
C ALA A 68 7.21 20.70 -5.12
N SER A 69 8.41 20.59 -5.72
CA SER A 69 9.24 21.71 -6.14
C SER A 69 10.19 21.28 -7.27
N SER A 70 11.01 22.20 -7.80
CA SER A 70 12.01 21.87 -8.83
C SER A 70 13.00 20.78 -8.43
N GLU A 71 13.17 20.52 -7.13
CA GLU A 71 14.14 19.55 -6.60
C GLU A 71 13.50 18.47 -5.70
N LEU A 72 12.17 18.39 -5.66
CA LEU A 72 11.46 17.54 -4.72
C LEU A 72 10.23 16.89 -5.35
N TRP A 73 10.16 15.57 -5.23
CA TRP A 73 9.01 14.77 -5.65
C TRP A 73 8.36 14.12 -4.45
N SER A 74 7.04 14.20 -4.37
CA SER A 74 6.22 13.56 -3.33
C SER A 74 5.46 12.38 -3.91
N PHE A 75 5.39 11.29 -3.17
CA PHE A 75 4.70 10.06 -3.54
C PHE A 75 3.88 9.52 -2.37
N ILE A 76 2.71 8.97 -2.68
CA ILE A 76 1.88 8.19 -1.76
C ILE A 76 1.42 6.95 -2.50
N LEU A 77 1.95 5.79 -2.13
CA LEU A 77 1.46 4.50 -2.56
C LEU A 77 0.46 3.98 -1.53
N SER A 78 -0.74 3.59 -1.95
CA SER A 78 -1.71 2.89 -1.09
C SER A 78 -2.00 1.50 -1.61
N ALA A 79 -2.25 0.58 -0.69
CA ALA A 79 -2.63 -0.80 -0.98
C ALA A 79 -3.50 -1.36 0.16
N PRO A 80 -4.22 -2.48 -0.06
CA PRO A 80 -4.89 -3.20 1.01
C PRO A 80 -3.92 -3.59 2.14
N ASP A 81 -4.33 -3.38 3.39
CA ASP A 81 -3.56 -3.82 4.56
C ASP A 81 -3.77 -5.32 4.77
N SER A 82 -2.84 -6.10 4.22
CA SER A 82 -2.84 -7.57 4.23
C SER A 82 -1.84 -8.16 5.22
N ASN A 83 -1.38 -7.38 6.20
CA ASN A 83 -0.30 -7.74 7.12
C ASN A 83 0.95 -8.23 6.35
N ALA A 84 1.29 -7.52 5.27
CA ALA A 84 2.43 -7.79 4.41
C ALA A 84 3.19 -6.48 4.18
N TYR A 85 4.44 -6.58 3.73
CA TYR A 85 5.13 -5.40 3.22
C TYR A 85 4.58 -5.00 1.85
N ILE A 86 4.65 -3.71 1.54
CA ILE A 86 4.38 -3.18 0.20
C ILE A 86 5.63 -2.47 -0.34
N GLY A 87 5.90 -2.61 -1.62
CA GLY A 87 7.11 -2.08 -2.25
C GLY A 87 6.81 -1.27 -3.51
N ILE A 88 7.58 -0.20 -3.69
CA ILE A 88 7.68 0.59 -4.92
C ILE A 88 9.14 0.74 -5.30
N GLY A 89 9.49 0.35 -6.53
CA GLY A 89 10.83 0.45 -7.07
C GLY A 89 10.89 1.32 -8.32
N PHE A 90 11.98 2.05 -8.46
CA PHE A 90 12.32 2.85 -9.61
C PHE A 90 13.37 2.10 -10.42
N SER A 91 12.97 1.65 -11.61
CA SER A 91 13.75 0.72 -12.41
C SER A 91 14.26 1.38 -13.69
N PRO A 92 15.51 1.13 -14.10
CA PRO A 92 16.02 1.57 -15.40
C PRO A 92 15.34 0.87 -16.58
N ASP A 93 14.99 -0.40 -16.42
CA ASP A 93 14.53 -1.29 -17.50
C ASP A 93 13.20 -2.00 -17.21
N GLY A 94 12.62 -1.81 -16.02
CA GLY A 94 11.40 -2.46 -15.55
C GLY A 94 11.65 -3.79 -14.85
N ARG A 95 12.91 -4.19 -14.67
CA ARG A 95 13.29 -5.41 -13.97
C ARG A 95 13.66 -5.10 -12.52
N MET A 96 13.60 -6.13 -11.67
CA MET A 96 13.98 -6.01 -10.26
C MET A 96 15.47 -5.70 -10.13
N VAL A 97 16.30 -6.47 -10.83
CA VAL A 97 17.77 -6.39 -10.73
C VAL A 97 18.28 -5.04 -11.20
N GLY A 98 19.08 -4.38 -10.36
CA GLY A 98 19.65 -3.05 -10.63
C GLY A 98 18.71 -1.88 -10.26
N SER A 99 17.54 -2.16 -9.70
CA SER A 99 16.61 -1.11 -9.26
C SER A 99 16.86 -0.67 -7.82
N SER A 100 16.35 0.50 -7.47
CA SER A 100 16.24 0.95 -6.07
C SER A 100 14.77 1.05 -5.67
N ALA A 101 14.43 0.59 -4.47
CA ALA A 101 13.06 0.52 -3.99
C ALA A 101 12.89 1.09 -2.58
N LEU A 102 11.69 1.61 -2.30
CA LEU A 102 11.21 1.79 -0.94
C LEU A 102 10.19 0.72 -0.61
N VAL A 103 10.33 0.16 0.59
CA VAL A 103 9.43 -0.86 1.12
C VAL A 103 8.94 -0.41 2.48
N GLY A 104 7.63 -0.50 2.67
CA GLY A 104 6.94 -0.08 3.88
C GLY A 104 6.11 -1.21 4.47
N TRP A 105 6.06 -1.31 5.80
CA TRP A 105 5.23 -2.27 6.50
C TRP A 105 4.79 -1.75 7.87
N ILE A 106 3.74 -2.38 8.40
CA ILE A 106 3.27 -2.22 9.77
C ILE A 106 3.54 -3.55 10.47
N SER A 107 4.29 -3.54 11.55
CA SER A 107 4.57 -4.70 12.38
C SER A 107 3.27 -5.24 12.98
N GLY A 108 2.94 -6.48 12.65
CA GLY A 108 1.76 -7.16 13.20
C GLY A 108 1.86 -7.46 14.71
N THR A 109 3.04 -7.35 15.33
CA THR A 109 3.24 -7.65 16.76
C THR A 109 3.01 -6.46 17.68
N ASP A 110 3.44 -5.27 17.27
CA ASP A 110 3.42 -4.06 18.12
C ASP A 110 2.82 -2.84 17.40
N GLY A 111 2.39 -2.99 16.14
CA GLY A 111 1.84 -1.89 15.34
C GLY A 111 2.89 -0.87 14.91
N SER A 112 4.18 -1.09 15.18
CA SER A 112 5.23 -0.18 14.77
C SER A 112 5.31 -0.11 13.25
N THR A 113 5.57 1.09 12.71
CA THR A 113 5.66 1.30 11.27
C THR A 113 7.13 1.42 10.88
N ALA A 114 7.47 0.88 9.71
CA ALA A 114 8.83 0.95 9.19
C ALA A 114 8.82 1.19 7.68
N VAL A 115 9.79 2.00 7.24
CA VAL A 115 10.12 2.20 5.84
C VAL A 115 11.62 1.98 5.68
N LYS A 116 12.01 1.23 4.67
CA LYS A 116 13.41 1.05 4.30
C LYS A 116 13.61 1.16 2.80
N GLN A 117 14.75 1.73 2.43
CA GLN A 117 15.26 1.66 1.07
C GLN A 117 15.98 0.33 0.85
N TYR A 118 15.89 -0.20 -0.36
CA TYR A 118 16.60 -1.39 -0.78
C TYR A 118 17.27 -1.18 -2.14
N TYR A 119 18.50 -1.64 -2.27
CA TYR A 119 19.14 -1.89 -3.55
C TYR A 119 18.88 -3.33 -3.96
N LEU A 120 18.31 -3.52 -5.15
CA LEU A 120 17.89 -4.82 -5.66
C LEU A 120 18.99 -5.40 -6.57
N GLU A 121 20.10 -5.85 -5.98
CA GLU A 121 21.24 -6.40 -6.74
C GLU A 121 20.90 -7.74 -7.41
N GLY A 122 20.01 -8.52 -6.80
CA GLY A 122 19.60 -9.84 -7.27
C GLY A 122 18.21 -10.23 -6.79
N GLN A 123 17.77 -11.43 -7.20
CA GLN A 123 16.42 -11.93 -6.89
C GLN A 123 16.36 -12.79 -5.61
N SER A 124 17.51 -13.11 -5.03
CA SER A 124 17.59 -13.85 -3.77
C SER A 124 17.63 -12.86 -2.59
N PRO A 125 17.04 -13.19 -1.42
CA PRO A 125 17.02 -12.29 -0.26
C PRO A 125 18.38 -11.70 0.12
N GLY A 126 19.47 -12.48 0.02
CA GLY A 126 20.83 -12.01 0.33
C GLY A 126 21.44 -11.02 -0.68
N LEU A 127 20.75 -10.76 -1.80
CA LEU A 127 21.13 -9.78 -2.82
C LEU A 127 20.12 -8.60 -2.87
N VAL A 128 19.30 -8.46 -1.83
CA VAL A 128 18.36 -7.37 -1.65
C VAL A 128 18.80 -6.60 -0.42
N HIS A 129 19.55 -5.53 -0.64
CA HIS A 129 20.33 -4.89 0.41
C HIS A 129 19.56 -3.76 1.07
N PRO A 130 19.17 -3.90 2.36
CA PRO A 130 18.51 -2.83 3.09
C PRO A 130 19.43 -1.62 3.27
N ASP A 131 18.82 -0.45 3.36
CA ASP A 131 19.47 0.85 3.58
C ASP A 131 20.51 1.23 2.50
N GLN A 132 20.40 0.60 1.32
CA GLN A 132 21.21 0.88 0.14
C GLN A 132 20.32 1.26 -1.05
N GLY A 133 20.92 1.85 -2.08
CA GLY A 133 20.25 2.27 -3.31
C GLY A 133 20.50 3.74 -3.64
N ASP A 134 19.94 4.17 -4.77
CA ASP A 134 20.19 5.49 -5.33
C ASP A 134 19.10 6.52 -5.02
N LEU A 135 18.00 6.12 -4.38
CA LEU A 135 16.92 7.04 -4.01
C LEU A 135 17.41 7.99 -2.91
N LYS A 136 17.38 9.29 -3.21
CA LYS A 136 17.69 10.35 -2.25
C LYS A 136 16.44 10.69 -1.43
N VAL A 137 16.09 9.80 -0.51
CA VAL A 137 14.89 9.93 0.33
C VAL A 137 15.03 11.12 1.28
N ALA A 138 14.14 12.09 1.17
CA ALA A 138 14.10 13.27 2.03
C ALA A 138 13.26 13.01 3.30
N SER A 139 12.12 12.34 3.13
CA SER A 139 11.20 12.01 4.20
C SER A 139 10.39 10.78 3.80
N SER A 140 10.01 9.95 4.77
CA SER A 140 9.17 8.77 4.51
C SER A 140 8.41 8.34 5.75
N VAL A 141 7.19 7.87 5.56
CA VAL A 141 6.33 7.33 6.61
C VAL A 141 5.43 6.23 6.05
N VAL A 142 5.08 5.28 6.91
CA VAL A 142 3.97 4.37 6.68
C VAL A 142 2.85 4.71 7.64
N VAL A 143 1.64 4.84 7.09
CA VAL A 143 0.43 5.17 7.86
C VAL A 143 -0.59 4.06 7.64
N SER A 144 -1.14 3.53 8.74
CA SER A 144 -2.29 2.64 8.71
C SER A 144 -3.59 3.43 8.74
N ARG A 145 -4.53 3.05 7.87
CA ARG A 145 -5.93 3.50 7.90
C ARG A 145 -6.81 2.25 7.79
N PRO A 146 -8.10 2.33 8.13
CA PRO A 146 -8.98 1.16 8.04
C PRO A 146 -8.84 0.47 6.68
N SER A 147 -8.46 -0.81 6.70
CA SER A 147 -8.25 -1.70 5.53
C SER A 147 -7.11 -1.35 4.56
N ARG A 148 -6.32 -0.29 4.79
CA ARG A 148 -5.26 0.14 3.87
C ARG A 148 -4.00 0.62 4.56
N ILE A 149 -2.88 0.31 3.92
CA ILE A 149 -1.56 0.84 4.24
C ILE A 149 -1.20 1.92 3.22
N TYR A 150 -0.56 3.00 3.70
CA TYR A 150 -0.07 4.09 2.87
C TYR A 150 1.43 4.28 3.11
N LEU A 151 2.23 4.05 2.08
CA LEU A 151 3.64 4.38 2.03
C LEU A 151 3.80 5.76 1.38
N ALA A 152 4.10 6.77 2.19
CA ALA A 152 4.26 8.14 1.75
C ALA A 152 5.73 8.56 1.88
N PHE A 153 6.31 9.15 0.83
CA PHE A 153 7.71 9.54 0.83
C PHE A 153 8.01 10.68 -0.12
N GLN A 154 9.17 11.32 0.09
CA GLN A 154 9.71 12.34 -0.77
C GLN A 154 11.11 11.97 -1.27
N LEU A 155 11.38 12.29 -2.53
CA LEU A 155 12.69 12.12 -3.16
C LEU A 155 13.26 13.49 -3.53
N ASN A 156 14.48 13.78 -3.06
CA ASN A 156 15.28 14.90 -3.53
C ASN A 156 15.80 14.59 -4.93
N SER A 157 15.28 15.28 -5.95
CA SER A 157 15.72 15.10 -7.33
C SER A 157 15.46 16.35 -8.15
N THR A 158 16.52 16.86 -8.78
CA THR A 158 16.48 17.96 -9.76
C THR A 158 15.97 17.51 -11.14
N THR A 159 15.79 16.20 -11.33
CA THR A 159 15.30 15.59 -12.57
C THR A 159 14.08 14.73 -12.31
N GLN A 160 13.33 14.40 -13.36
CA GLN A 160 12.19 13.50 -13.25
C GLN A 160 12.67 12.09 -12.82
N PRO A 161 12.01 11.46 -11.82
CA PRO A 161 12.29 10.07 -11.45
C PRO A 161 12.08 9.09 -12.60
N LEU A 162 12.70 7.91 -12.50
CA LEU A 162 12.57 6.85 -13.50
C LEU A 162 11.11 6.48 -13.70
N THR A 163 10.71 6.28 -14.96
CA THR A 163 9.31 6.06 -15.34
C THR A 163 8.90 4.60 -15.26
N ARG A 164 9.83 3.65 -15.26
CA ARG A 164 9.50 2.23 -15.09
C ARG A 164 9.40 1.93 -13.61
N ILE A 165 8.16 1.78 -13.14
CA ILE A 165 7.87 1.56 -11.73
C ILE A 165 7.51 0.10 -11.53
N ILE A 166 8.23 -0.55 -10.63
CA ILE A 166 7.94 -1.92 -10.19
C ILE A 166 7.22 -1.88 -8.84
N TYR A 167 6.19 -2.69 -8.68
CA TYR A 167 5.45 -2.83 -7.43
C TYR A 167 5.54 -4.27 -6.93
N SER A 168 5.48 -4.44 -5.62
CA SER A 168 5.44 -5.75 -5.00
C SER A 168 4.63 -5.75 -3.72
N VAL A 169 4.01 -6.90 -3.42
CA VAL A 169 3.41 -7.20 -2.12
C VAL A 169 4.10 -8.43 -1.54
N GLY A 170 4.47 -8.35 -0.26
CA GLY A 170 5.08 -9.45 0.46
C GLY A 170 4.11 -10.58 0.79
N PRO A 171 4.62 -11.72 1.29
CA PRO A 171 3.76 -12.74 1.88
C PRO A 171 3.15 -12.24 3.20
N THR A 172 1.87 -12.50 3.42
CA THR A 172 1.18 -12.19 4.68
C THR A 172 1.93 -12.80 5.88
N GLY A 173 2.14 -12.00 6.92
CA GLY A 173 2.80 -12.39 8.16
C GLY A 173 4.33 -12.53 8.07
N SER A 174 4.92 -12.37 6.88
CA SER A 174 6.36 -12.51 6.65
C SER A 174 7.04 -11.13 6.54
N LEU A 175 6.93 -10.35 7.62
CA LEU A 175 7.43 -8.98 7.66
C LEU A 175 8.94 -8.93 7.94
N PRO A 176 9.67 -7.95 7.35
CA PRO A 176 11.07 -7.74 7.67
C PRO A 176 11.27 -7.33 9.12
N SER A 177 12.31 -7.84 9.76
CA SER A 177 12.58 -7.61 11.18
C SER A 177 14.06 -7.42 11.47
N SER A 178 14.34 -6.78 12.61
CA SER A 178 15.70 -6.57 13.13
C SER A 178 16.39 -7.92 13.40
N PRO A 179 17.73 -8.03 13.19
CA PRO A 179 18.64 -6.94 12.81
C PRO A 179 18.84 -6.79 11.30
N SER A 180 18.48 -7.79 10.50
CA SER A 180 18.89 -7.84 9.10
C SER A 180 17.91 -7.16 8.16
N TYR A 181 16.63 -7.08 8.50
CA TYR A 181 15.56 -6.52 7.66
C TYR A 181 15.53 -7.11 6.24
N LEU A 182 15.96 -8.37 6.06
CA LEU A 182 15.91 -9.02 4.75
C LEU A 182 14.47 -9.18 4.30
N LEU A 183 14.22 -8.92 3.02
CA LEU A 183 12.92 -9.17 2.41
C LEU A 183 12.81 -10.65 2.06
N THR A 184 11.69 -11.27 2.46
CA THR A 184 11.24 -12.51 1.84
C THR A 184 10.82 -12.24 0.40
N GLN A 185 10.83 -13.26 -0.45
CA GLN A 185 10.36 -13.11 -1.83
C GLN A 185 8.90 -12.62 -1.83
N HIS A 186 8.62 -11.63 -2.68
CA HIS A 186 7.27 -11.08 -2.83
C HIS A 186 6.27 -12.16 -3.26
N ALA A 187 5.04 -12.09 -2.76
CA ALA A 187 3.96 -12.97 -3.18
C ALA A 187 3.53 -12.65 -4.61
N GLU A 188 3.42 -11.36 -4.93
CA GLU A 188 3.05 -10.87 -6.25
C GLU A 188 3.92 -9.65 -6.59
N ALA A 189 4.21 -9.46 -7.88
CA ALA A 189 4.93 -8.30 -8.38
C ALA A 189 4.56 -7.97 -9.83
N VAL A 190 4.66 -6.70 -10.19
CA VAL A 190 4.38 -6.19 -11.53
C VAL A 190 5.35 -5.08 -11.92
N SER A 191 5.65 -4.96 -13.21
CA SER A 191 6.28 -3.77 -13.78
C SER A 191 5.25 -2.93 -14.53
N THR A 192 5.39 -1.61 -14.44
CA THR A 192 4.53 -0.62 -15.11
C THR A 192 5.36 0.53 -15.66
N THR A 193 4.78 1.32 -16.56
CA THR A 193 5.35 2.58 -17.03
C THR A 193 4.46 3.75 -16.62
N LEU A 194 5.02 4.68 -15.84
CA LEU A 194 4.35 5.90 -15.38
C LEU A 194 4.73 7.09 -16.26
N ASN A 195 3.74 7.77 -16.81
CA ASN A 195 3.92 9.07 -17.44
C ASN A 195 3.60 10.17 -16.43
N TYR A 196 4.67 10.80 -15.91
CA TYR A 196 4.58 11.85 -14.90
C TYR A 196 3.80 13.09 -15.36
N VAL A 197 3.80 13.39 -16.67
CA VAL A 197 3.14 14.56 -17.25
C VAL A 197 1.63 14.34 -17.40
N THR A 198 1.22 13.17 -17.89
CA THR A 198 -0.19 12.88 -18.16
C THR A 198 -0.92 12.28 -16.97
N GLY A 199 -0.21 11.78 -15.96
CA GLY A 199 -0.87 11.07 -14.86
C GLY A 199 -1.46 9.74 -15.31
N THR A 200 -0.77 9.01 -16.17
CA THR A 200 -1.24 7.70 -16.66
C THR A 200 -0.20 6.61 -16.44
N SER A 201 -0.67 5.42 -16.07
CA SER A 201 0.14 4.21 -15.93
C SER A 201 -0.22 3.22 -17.06
N SER A 202 0.78 2.65 -17.74
CA SER A 202 0.61 1.65 -18.80
C SER A 202 1.46 0.39 -18.56
N ASP A 203 1.23 -0.64 -19.37
CA ASP A 203 2.07 -1.84 -19.47
C ASP A 203 2.25 -2.63 -18.17
N GLN A 204 1.14 -3.13 -17.60
CA GLN A 204 1.20 -4.08 -16.50
C GLN A 204 1.70 -5.44 -17.01
N THR A 205 3.00 -5.67 -16.87
CA THR A 205 3.64 -6.95 -17.21
C THR A 205 3.88 -7.74 -15.94
N PRO A 206 3.21 -8.90 -15.75
CA PRO A 206 3.54 -9.79 -14.64
C PRO A 206 5.01 -10.16 -14.71
N TYR A 207 5.71 -10.08 -13.57
CA TYR A 207 7.15 -10.29 -13.55
C TYR A 207 7.56 -11.70 -14.01
N SER A 208 6.68 -12.70 -13.82
CA SER A 208 6.86 -14.07 -14.34
C SER A 208 6.99 -14.16 -15.87
N LYS A 209 6.73 -13.08 -16.60
CA LYS A 209 6.74 -13.01 -18.07
C LYS A 209 7.82 -12.05 -18.63
N LEU A 210 8.70 -11.51 -17.79
CA LEU A 210 9.79 -10.58 -18.16
C LEU A 210 11.14 -11.30 -18.24
#